data_AF-A0A2V6Z5L8-F1
#
_entry.id   AF-A0A2V6Z5L8-F1
#
_cell.length_a   1.000
_cell.length_b   1.000
_cell.length_c   1.000
_cell.angle_alpha   90.00
_cell.angle_beta   90.00
_cell.angle_gamma   90.00
#
_symmetry.space_group_name_H-M   'P 1'
#
loop_
_entity.id
_entity.type
_entity.pdbx_description
1 polymer ?
#
loop_
_entity_poly.entity_id
_entity_poly.type
_entity_poly.pdbx_seq_one_letter_code
_entity_poly.pdbx_strand_id
1 'polypeptide(L)'
;MFENATRVLIILPRDLVDRARGLAGRATISMKLPVSLQIVLRALIDEGLKRPTNPDLLANVSRQAETVRRIRREARRRPMALQGPPHRVSRQRSRSGS
;
A
#
# COMPACT_ATOMS: atom_id res chain seq x y z
N MET A 1 -6.00 8.64 -11.92
CA MET A 1 -6.12 7.17 -11.96
C MET A 1 -7.14 6.79 -10.90
N PHE A 2 -8.20 6.05 -11.26
CA PHE A 2 -9.41 5.73 -10.46
C PHE A 2 -10.61 6.70 -10.54
N GLU A 3 -10.79 7.44 -11.63
CA GLU A 3 -11.95 8.36 -11.77
C GLU A 3 -13.32 7.65 -11.87
N ASN A 4 -13.37 6.35 -12.21
CA ASN A 4 -14.59 5.54 -12.30
C ASN A 4 -14.51 4.25 -11.45
N ALA A 5 -14.01 4.32 -10.22
CA ALA A 5 -13.86 3.13 -9.37
C ALA A 5 -15.08 2.89 -8.46
N THR A 6 -15.77 1.76 -8.66
CA THR A 6 -16.74 1.23 -7.68
C THR A 6 -16.01 0.91 -6.37
N ARG A 7 -16.48 1.48 -5.25
CA ARG A 7 -15.91 1.27 -3.92
C ARG A 7 -16.71 0.21 -3.18
N VAL A 8 -16.00 -0.78 -2.64
CA VAL A 8 -16.60 -1.86 -1.84
C VAL A 8 -15.85 -1.96 -0.52
N LEU A 9 -16.60 -2.09 0.58
CA LEU A 9 -16.05 -2.42 1.90
C LEU A 9 -16.09 -3.94 2.07
N ILE A 10 -14.94 -4.54 2.42
CA ILE A 10 -14.82 -5.97 2.68
C ILE A 10 -14.38 -6.16 4.12
N ILE A 11 -15.13 -6.97 4.88
CA ILE A 11 -14.74 -7.41 6.23
C ILE A 11 -14.07 -8.77 6.08
N LEU A 12 -12.85 -8.88 6.57
CA LEU A 12 -12.03 -10.09 6.47
C LEU A 12 -11.80 -10.70 7.85
N PRO A 13 -11.76 -12.05 7.95
CA PRO A 13 -11.29 -12.73 9.14
C PRO A 13 -9.88 -12.26 9.55
N ARG A 14 -9.66 -12.08 10.86
CA ARG A 14 -8.39 -11.55 11.40
C ARG A 14 -7.18 -12.41 10.98
N ASP A 15 -7.34 -13.73 11.04
CA ASP A 15 -6.33 -14.71 10.65
C ASP A 15 -5.90 -14.58 9.18
N LEU A 16 -6.83 -14.24 8.29
CA LEU A 16 -6.52 -13.96 6.89
C LEU A 16 -5.64 -12.71 6.77
N VAL A 17 -5.97 -11.65 7.50
CA VAL A 17 -5.18 -10.41 7.52
C VAL A 17 -3.79 -10.65 8.09
N ASP A 18 -3.67 -11.45 9.15
CA ASP A 18 -2.40 -11.79 9.77
C ASP A 18 -1.52 -12.64 8.85
N ARG A 19 -2.10 -13.63 8.15
CA ARG A 19 -1.37 -14.39 7.11
C ARG A 19 -0.90 -13.48 5.96
N ALA A 20 -1.73 -12.53 5.54
CA ALA A 20 -1.38 -11.59 4.48
C ALA A 20 -0.23 -10.66 4.91
N ARG A 21 -0.17 -10.24 6.18
CA ARG A 21 0.98 -9.50 6.73
C ARG A 21 2.26 -10.33 6.69
N GLY A 22 2.20 -11.59 7.13
CA GLY A 22 3.33 -12.50 7.05
C GLY A 22 3.80 -12.72 5.60
N LEU A 23 2.87 -12.83 4.66
CA LEU A 23 3.19 -12.91 3.23
C LEU A 23 3.86 -11.63 2.72
N ALA A 24 3.36 -10.45 3.07
CA ALA A 24 3.95 -9.17 2.66
C ALA A 24 5.40 -9.02 3.15
N GLY A 25 5.68 -9.44 4.40
CA GLY A 25 7.03 -9.45 4.96
C GLY A 25 7.97 -10.38 4.18
N ARG A 26 7.54 -11.64 3.95
CA ARG A 26 8.33 -12.62 3.17
C ARG A 26 8.55 -12.19 1.73
N ALA A 27 7.50 -11.66 1.07
CA ALA A 27 7.58 -11.17 -0.29
C ALA A 27 8.54 -9.98 -0.41
N THR A 28 8.55 -9.08 0.59
CA THR A 28 9.50 -7.96 0.62
C THR A 28 10.95 -8.43 0.62
N ILE A 29 11.26 -9.44 1.43
CA ILE A 29 12.60 -10.03 1.51
C ILE A 29 12.95 -10.76 0.22
N SER A 30 12.09 -11.68 -0.21
CA SER A 30 12.33 -12.55 -1.37
C SER A 30 12.47 -11.76 -2.67
N MET A 31 11.59 -10.78 -2.90
CA MET A 31 11.57 -9.99 -4.13
C MET A 31 12.57 -8.84 -4.11
N LYS A 32 13.13 -8.48 -2.94
CA LYS A 32 14.00 -7.30 -2.74
C LYS A 32 13.31 -5.98 -3.16
N LEU A 33 12.00 -5.91 -2.94
CA LEU A 33 11.14 -4.76 -3.28
C LEU A 33 10.16 -4.53 -2.12
N PRO A 34 9.83 -3.28 -1.72
CA PRO A 34 8.84 -3.04 -0.69
C PRO A 34 7.45 -3.54 -1.11
N VAL A 35 6.93 -4.57 -0.43
CA VAL A 35 5.57 -5.11 -0.65
C VAL A 35 4.69 -4.73 0.54
N SER A 36 3.64 -3.95 0.29
CA SER A 36 2.69 -3.53 1.32
C SER A 36 1.54 -4.52 1.47
N LEU A 37 0.88 -4.52 2.63
CA LEU A 37 -0.33 -5.30 2.86
C LEU A 37 -1.43 -4.99 1.82
N GLN A 38 -1.56 -3.73 1.38
CA GLN A 38 -2.53 -3.34 0.36
C GLN A 38 -2.28 -4.02 -0.98
N ILE A 39 -1.01 -4.17 -1.40
CA ILE A 39 -0.65 -4.88 -2.63
C ILE A 39 -1.04 -6.35 -2.52
N VAL A 40 -0.74 -6.97 -1.38
CA VAL A 40 -1.09 -8.38 -1.14
C VAL A 40 -2.60 -8.60 -1.13
N LEU A 41 -3.35 -7.75 -0.41
CA LEU A 41 -4.80 -7.83 -0.36
C LEU A 41 -5.44 -7.58 -1.74
N ARG A 42 -4.89 -6.66 -2.54
CA ARG A 42 -5.37 -6.42 -3.89
C ARG A 42 -5.16 -7.62 -4.79
N ALA A 43 -3.97 -8.21 -4.77
CA ALA A 43 -3.67 -9.44 -5.51
C ALA A 43 -4.57 -10.60 -5.04
N LEU A 44 -4.83 -10.73 -3.74
CA LEU A 44 -5.77 -11.72 -3.23
C LEU A 44 -7.17 -11.51 -3.80
N ILE A 45 -7.69 -10.28 -3.83
CA ILE A 45 -9.00 -9.97 -4.41
C ILE A 45 -9.05 -10.32 -5.90
N ASP A 46 -8.03 -9.92 -6.67
CA ASP A 46 -7.96 -10.17 -8.11
C ASP A 46 -7.93 -11.70 -8.41
N GLU A 47 -7.36 -12.50 -7.52
CA GLU A 47 -7.35 -13.97 -7.62
C GLU A 47 -8.56 -14.66 -6.96
N GLY A 48 -9.57 -13.92 -6.48
CA GLY A 48 -10.77 -14.51 -5.86
C GLY A 48 -10.55 -15.00 -4.42
N LEU A 49 -9.65 -14.35 -3.68
CA LEU A 49 -9.25 -14.67 -2.30
C LEU A 49 -8.70 -16.10 -2.14
N LYS A 50 -8.08 -16.64 -3.20
CA LYS A 50 -7.41 -17.95 -3.19
C LYS A 50 -6.28 -18.02 -2.16
N ARG A 51 -5.86 -19.25 -1.83
CA ARG A 51 -4.85 -19.52 -0.81
C ARG A 51 -3.57 -18.69 -1.05
N PRO A 52 -2.95 -18.12 0.01
CA PRO A 52 -1.74 -17.30 -0.09
C PRO A 52 -0.52 -17.96 -0.76
N THR A 53 -0.54 -19.28 -0.94
CA THR A 53 0.52 -20.08 -1.56
C THR A 53 0.30 -20.33 -3.05
N ASN A 54 -0.73 -19.77 -3.66
CA ASN A 54 -1.03 -19.95 -5.07
C ASN A 54 0.04 -19.24 -5.95
N PRO A 55 0.66 -19.93 -6.93
CA PRO A 55 1.58 -19.31 -7.89
C PRO A 55 1.03 -18.09 -8.62
N ASP A 56 -0.25 -18.11 -9.02
CA ASP A 56 -0.89 -16.99 -9.75
C ASP A 56 -0.95 -15.73 -8.88
N LEU A 57 -1.26 -15.92 -7.60
CA LEU A 57 -1.28 -14.85 -6.61
C LEU A 57 0.11 -14.23 -6.44
N LEU A 58 1.16 -15.05 -6.36
CA LEU A 58 2.53 -14.55 -6.23
C LEU A 58 2.95 -13.75 -7.45
N ALA A 59 2.60 -14.20 -8.66
CA ALA A 59 2.89 -13.48 -9.89
C ALA A 59 2.17 -12.11 -9.93
N ASN A 60 0.92 -12.05 -9.48
CA ASN A 60 0.15 -10.82 -9.41
C ASN A 60 0.72 -9.83 -8.37
N VAL A 61 1.11 -10.31 -7.18
CA VAL A 61 1.82 -9.50 -6.16
C VAL A 61 3.09 -8.88 -6.73
N SER A 62 3.92 -9.65 -7.45
CA SER A 62 5.13 -9.15 -8.09
C SER A 62 4.82 -8.01 -9.06
N ARG A 63 3.87 -8.22 -9.98
CA ARG A 63 3.48 -7.24 -10.99
C ARG A 63 3.00 -5.92 -10.37
N GLN A 64 2.19 -6.01 -9.32
CA GLN A 64 1.71 -4.82 -8.61
C GLN A 64 2.83 -4.09 -7.86
N ALA A 65 3.71 -4.83 -7.18
CA ALA A 65 4.85 -4.25 -6.48
C ALA A 65 5.81 -3.50 -7.42
N GLU A 66 6.10 -4.07 -8.59
CA GLU A 66 6.89 -3.42 -9.64
C GLU A 66 6.22 -2.16 -10.18
N THR A 67 4.92 -2.22 -10.43
CA THR A 67 4.12 -1.07 -10.88
C THR A 67 4.19 0.07 -9.86
N VAL A 68 3.98 -0.24 -8.58
CA VAL A 68 4.07 0.76 -7.49
C VAL A 68 5.48 1.31 -7.36
N ARG A 69 6.52 0.48 -7.48
CA ARG A 69 7.92 0.93 -7.48
C ARG A 69 8.18 1.89 -8.65
N ARG A 70 7.67 1.59 -9.84
CA ARG A 70 7.78 2.46 -11.02
C ARG A 70 7.10 3.81 -10.78
N ILE A 71 5.83 3.80 -10.34
CA ILE A 71 5.08 5.02 -9.99
C ILE A 71 5.84 5.85 -8.95
N ARG A 72 6.39 5.22 -7.90
CA ARG A 72 7.18 5.91 -6.88
C ARG A 72 8.48 6.51 -7.44
N ARG A 73 9.16 5.80 -8.34
CA ARG A 73 10.35 6.32 -9.03
C ARG A 73 10.01 7.51 -9.93
N GLU A 74 8.92 7.42 -10.69
CA GLU A 74 8.44 8.51 -11.55
C GLU A 74 8.01 9.73 -10.72
N ALA A 75 7.29 9.53 -9.62
CA ALA A 75 6.92 10.58 -8.68
C ALA A 75 8.14 11.27 -8.05
N ARG A 76 9.23 10.54 -7.80
CA ARG A 76 10.50 11.12 -7.32
C ARG A 76 11.29 11.85 -8.41
N ARG A 77 11.10 11.49 -9.69
CA ARG A 77 11.73 12.16 -10.84
C ARG A 77 11.00 13.42 -11.25
N ARG A 78 9.73 13.59 -10.87
CA ARG A 78 9.01 14.86 -11.01
C ARG A 78 9.59 15.88 -10.01
N PRO A 79 10.13 17.03 -10.45
CA PRO A 79 10.65 18.03 -9.54
C PRO A 79 9.53 18.54 -8.62
N MET A 80 9.92 18.89 -7.40
CA MET A 80 9.13 19.36 -6.26
C MET A 80 8.44 20.72 -6.52
N ALA A 81 7.92 20.98 -7.72
CA ALA A 81 7.25 22.23 -8.07
C ALA A 81 5.72 22.19 -7.83
N LEU A 82 5.15 21.04 -7.45
CA LEU A 82 3.70 20.84 -7.28
C LEU A 82 3.28 20.39 -5.88
N GLN A 83 4.21 20.25 -4.93
CA GLN A 83 3.86 20.00 -3.54
C GLN A 83 3.81 21.36 -2.83
N GLY A 84 2.58 21.89 -2.67
CA GLY A 84 2.31 23.09 -1.87
C GLY A 84 2.90 22.97 -0.45
N PRO A 85 3.14 24.11 0.22
CA PRO A 85 3.99 24.17 1.40
C PRO A 85 3.48 23.25 2.52
N PRO A 86 4.40 22.58 3.25
CA PRO A 86 4.01 21.69 4.34
C PRO A 86 3.31 22.50 5.43
N HIS A 87 2.10 22.09 5.80
CA HIS A 87 1.36 22.66 6.92
C HIS A 87 2.21 22.59 8.19
N ARG A 88 2.80 23.73 8.55
CA ARG A 88 3.50 23.93 9.82
C ARG A 88 2.42 23.97 10.90
N VAL A 89 2.26 22.88 11.65
CA VAL A 89 1.34 22.83 12.80
C VAL A 89 1.87 23.81 13.84
N SER A 90 1.22 24.97 13.93
CA SER A 90 1.44 26.00 14.93
C SER A 90 0.94 25.48 16.28
N ARG A 91 1.85 24.94 17.09
CA ARG A 91 1.57 24.64 18.50
C ARG A 91 1.62 25.95 19.29
N GLN A 92 0.52 26.71 19.21
CA GLN A 92 0.31 27.92 20.00
C GLN A 92 0.00 27.47 21.43
N ARG A 93 1.03 27.48 22.29
CA ARG A 93 0.90 27.19 23.71
C ARG A 93 0.41 28.47 24.38
N SER A 94 -0.90 28.59 24.53
CA SER A 94 -1.55 29.70 25.22
C SER A 94 -1.02 29.78 26.65
N ARG A 95 -0.46 30.94 26.99
CA ARG A 95 -0.22 31.37 28.37
C ARG A 95 -1.55 31.84 28.96
N SER A 96 -1.91 31.30 30.10
CA SER A 96 -2.85 31.88 31.09
C SER A 96 -2.42 31.28 32.44
N GLY A 97 -2.01 32.01 33.47
CA GLY A 97 -2.33 33.39 33.80
C GLY A 97 -3.58 33.42 34.67
N SER A 98 -3.47 32.97 35.93
CA SER A 98 -4.26 33.38 37.10
C SER A 98 -3.52 32.88 38.34
#